data_AF-A0A2H0KA99-F1
#
_entry.id   AF-A0A2H0KA99-F1
#
_cell.length_a   1.000
_cell.length_b   1.000
_cell.length_c   1.000
_cell.angle_alpha   90.00
_cell.angle_beta   90.00
_cell.angle_gamma   90.00
#
_symmetry.space_group_name_H-M   'P 1'
#
loop_
_entity.id
_entity.type
_entity.pdbx_description
1 polymer ?
#
loop_
_entity_poly.entity_id
_entity_poly.type
_entity_poly.pdbx_seq_one_letter_code
_entity_poly.pdbx_strand_id
1 'polypeptide(L)'
;MPEEKKVHPAVIMVVVLVVGVTLGYYFGNMQGVKKGVAMEQASVASAQAEVPADVVSEVNPFETTTANPFSETSVNPYEDVKVNPFE
;
A
#
# COMPACT_ATOMS: atom_id res chain seq x y z
N MET A 1 -62.37 -2.71 8.06
CA MET A 1 -62.05 -2.98 6.65
C MET A 1 -60.76 -2.24 6.35
N PRO A 2 -59.65 -2.91 6.00
CA PRO A 2 -58.41 -2.21 5.72
C PRO A 2 -58.56 -1.43 4.40
N GLU A 3 -58.29 -0.12 4.43
CA GLU A 3 -58.24 0.71 3.22
C GLU A 3 -57.13 0.21 2.29
N GLU A 4 -57.50 -0.24 1.09
CA GLU A 4 -56.53 -0.48 0.02
C GLU A 4 -55.89 0.86 -0.39
N LYS A 5 -54.64 1.07 0.03
CA LYS A 5 -53.82 2.18 -0.48
C LYS A 5 -53.49 1.91 -1.95
N LYS A 6 -54.24 2.52 -2.86
CA LYS A 6 -53.93 2.53 -4.29
C LYS A 6 -52.58 3.20 -4.51
N VAL A 7 -51.59 2.41 -4.89
CA VAL A 7 -50.25 2.93 -5.20
C VAL A 7 -50.35 3.72 -6.49
N HIS A 8 -50.02 5.01 -6.45
CA HIS A 8 -50.08 5.86 -7.65
C HIS A 8 -49.05 5.37 -8.69
N PRO A 9 -49.41 5.32 -9.98
CA PRO A 9 -48.51 4.86 -11.04
C PRO A 9 -47.19 5.66 -11.11
N ALA A 10 -47.22 6.94 -10.71
CA ALA A 10 -46.03 7.77 -10.60
C ALA A 10 -45.03 7.23 -9.55
N VAL A 11 -45.51 6.68 -8.44
CA VAL A 11 -44.67 6.10 -7.38
C VAL A 11 -43.98 4.83 -7.88
N ILE A 12 -44.71 3.99 -8.63
CA ILE A 12 -44.15 2.78 -9.25
C ILE A 12 -43.04 3.15 -10.23
N MET A 13 -43.26 4.18 -11.05
CA MET A 13 -42.29 4.63 -12.06
C MET A 13 -40.99 5.16 -11.43
N VAL A 14 -41.10 5.93 -10.34
CA VAL A 14 -39.94 6.39 -9.57
C VAL A 14 -39.16 5.22 -8.96
N VAL A 15 -39.86 4.22 -8.39
CA VAL A 15 -39.20 3.04 -7.80
C VAL A 15 -38.42 2.26 -8.87
N VAL A 16 -39.02 2.03 -10.04
CA VAL A 16 -38.34 1.33 -11.16
C VAL A 16 -37.10 2.10 -11.60
N LEU A 17 -37.17 3.42 -11.69
CA LEU A 17 -36.05 4.27 -12.11
C LEU A 17 -34.90 4.20 -11.10
N VAL A 18 -35.19 4.29 -9.80
CA VAL A 18 -34.18 4.19 -8.73
C VAL A 18 -33.51 2.81 -8.73
N VAL A 19 -34.28 1.73 -8.90
CA VAL A 19 -33.74 0.37 -8.99
C VAL A 19 -32.86 0.20 -10.23
N GLY A 20 -33.27 0.74 -11.38
CA GLY A 20 -32.48 0.71 -12.61
C GLY A 20 -31.14 1.45 -12.48
N VAL A 21 -31.15 2.65 -11.90
CA VAL A 21 -29.93 3.46 -11.69
C VAL A 21 -28.97 2.76 -10.72
N THR A 22 -29.48 2.23 -9.61
CA THR A 22 -28.66 1.55 -8.60
C THR A 22 -28.01 0.27 -9.13
N LEU A 23 -28.78 -0.57 -9.84
CA LEU A 23 -28.25 -1.77 -10.49
C LEU A 23 -27.23 -1.40 -11.58
N GLY A 24 -27.55 -0.41 -12.42
CA GLY A 24 -26.64 0.08 -13.47
C GLY A 24 -25.31 0.56 -12.92
N TYR A 25 -25.33 1.35 -11.84
CA TYR A 25 -24.11 1.83 -11.18
C TYR A 25 -23.27 0.67 -10.61
N TYR A 26 -23.91 -0.29 -9.94
CA TYR A 26 -23.22 -1.43 -9.34
C TYR A 26 -22.53 -2.32 -10.40
N PHE A 27 -23.25 -2.69 -11.45
CA PHE A 27 -22.69 -3.50 -12.54
C PHE A 27 -21.63 -2.76 -13.35
N GLY A 28 -21.83 -1.46 -13.60
CA GLY A 28 -20.85 -0.63 -14.31
C GLY A 28 -19.52 -0.50 -13.55
N ASN A 29 -19.58 -0.26 -12.23
CA ASN A 29 -18.39 -0.10 -11.41
C ASN A 29 -17.53 -1.38 -11.38
N MET A 30 -18.15 -2.55 -11.25
CA MET A 30 -17.42 -3.83 -11.27
C MET A 30 -16.70 -4.10 -12.60
N GLN A 31 -17.27 -3.70 -13.73
CA GLN A 31 -16.63 -3.88 -15.03
C GLN A 31 -15.52 -2.86 -15.27
N GLY A 32 -15.70 -1.62 -14.82
CA GLY A 32 -14.70 -0.56 -14.94
C GLY A 32 -13.41 -0.89 -14.17
N VAL A 33 -13.53 -1.30 -12.92
CA VAL A 33 -12.37 -1.67 -12.08
C VAL A 33 -11.62 -2.86 -12.68
N LYS A 34 -12.31 -3.90 -13.14
CA LYS A 34 -11.67 -5.07 -13.77
C LYS A 34 -10.89 -4.69 -15.03
N LYS A 35 -11.44 -3.80 -15.86
CA LYS A 35 -10.75 -3.32 -17.07
C LYS A 35 -9.55 -2.43 -16.73
N GLY A 36 -9.68 -1.56 -15.71
CA GLY A 36 -8.58 -0.71 -15.23
C GLY A 36 -7.40 -1.53 -14.71
N VAL A 37 -7.66 -2.50 -13.82
CA VAL A 37 -6.62 -3.37 -13.25
C VAL A 37 -5.96 -4.25 -14.31
N ALA A 38 -6.72 -4.78 -15.27
CA ALA A 38 -6.14 -5.58 -16.37
C ALA A 38 -5.22 -4.74 -17.27
N MET A 39 -5.58 -3.47 -17.52
CA MET A 39 -4.77 -2.56 -18.31
C MET A 39 -3.50 -2.12 -17.56
N GLU A 40 -3.63 -1.85 -16.26
CA GLU A 40 -2.50 -1.50 -15.40
C GLU A 40 -1.52 -2.67 -15.26
N GLN A 41 -2.01 -3.89 -15.00
CA GLN A 41 -1.18 -5.09 -14.95
C GLN A 41 -0.48 -5.38 -16.29
N ALA A 42 -1.15 -5.14 -17.42
CA ALA A 42 -0.51 -5.27 -18.73
C ALA A 42 0.63 -4.26 -18.90
N SER A 43 0.45 -3.00 -18.46
CA SER A 43 1.48 -1.96 -18.53
C SER A 43 2.65 -2.18 -17.58
N VAL A 44 2.39 -2.69 -16.37
CA VAL A 44 3.42 -3.02 -15.37
C VAL A 44 4.18 -4.29 -15.76
N ALA A 45 3.52 -5.28 -16.36
CA ALA A 45 4.19 -6.48 -16.87
C ALA A 45 5.16 -6.14 -18.02
N SER A 46 4.79 -5.23 -18.92
CA SER A 46 5.72 -4.73 -19.93
C SER A 46 6.88 -3.93 -19.33
N ALA A 47 6.64 -3.13 -18.28
CA ALA A 47 7.70 -2.38 -17.62
C ALA A 47 8.64 -3.27 -16.80
N GLN A 48 8.13 -4.31 -16.13
CA GLN A 48 8.93 -5.28 -15.37
C GLN A 48 9.71 -6.24 -16.27
N ALA A 49 9.22 -6.52 -17.49
CA ALA A 49 9.98 -7.31 -18.46
C ALA A 49 11.25 -6.60 -18.96
N GLU A 50 11.35 -5.28 -18.80
CA GLU A 50 12.52 -4.49 -19.17
C GLU A 50 13.48 -4.23 -17.99
N VAL A 51 13.09 -4.56 -16.76
CA VAL A 51 13.96 -4.42 -15.58
C VAL A 51 14.61 -5.77 -15.28
N PRO A 52 15.92 -5.95 -15.55
CA PRO A 52 16.61 -7.18 -15.20
C PRO A 52 16.53 -7.42 -13.68
N ALA A 53 16.21 -8.66 -13.30
CA ALA A 53 15.99 -9.09 -11.93
C ALA A 53 17.19 -8.80 -10.98
N ASP A 54 18.37 -8.59 -11.54
CA ASP A 54 19.61 -8.28 -10.81
C ASP A 54 19.55 -6.90 -10.11
N VAL A 55 18.74 -5.95 -10.59
CA VAL A 55 18.68 -4.59 -10.00
C VAL A 55 17.84 -4.54 -8.72
N VAL A 56 16.90 -5.48 -8.53
CA VAL A 56 15.95 -5.43 -7.39
C VAL A 56 16.54 -6.10 -6.14
N SER A 57 17.44 -7.06 -6.29
CA SER A 57 18.09 -7.75 -5.16
C SER A 57 19.28 -7.01 -4.56
N GLU A 58 19.79 -5.96 -5.20
CA GLU A 58 21.12 -5.40 -4.86
C GLU A 58 21.08 -3.98 -4.26
N VAL A 59 19.91 -3.35 -4.11
CA VAL A 59 19.80 -1.97 -3.63
C VAL A 59 19.12 -1.89 -2.25
N ASN A 60 19.69 -2.59 -1.26
CA ASN A 60 19.55 -2.13 0.12
C ASN A 60 20.93 -1.76 0.68
N PRO A 61 21.38 -0.51 0.49
CA PRO A 61 22.68 -0.04 0.96
C PRO A 61 22.79 0.01 2.50
N PHE A 62 21.74 -0.36 3.24
CA PHE A 62 21.68 -0.35 4.69
C PHE A 62 21.62 -1.75 5.33
N GLU A 63 21.48 -2.84 4.57
CA GLU A 63 21.46 -4.21 5.13
C GLU A 63 22.78 -4.63 5.76
N THR A 64 23.90 -4.02 5.36
CA THR A 64 25.24 -4.43 5.81
C THR A 64 25.79 -3.58 6.95
N THR A 65 25.09 -2.52 7.40
CA THR A 65 25.65 -1.59 8.39
C THR A 65 25.24 -1.96 9.82
N THR A 66 25.73 -3.11 10.30
CA THR A 66 25.76 -3.46 11.75
C THR A 66 27.15 -3.25 12.35
N ALA A 67 28.05 -2.50 11.70
CA ALA A 67 29.31 -2.14 12.31
C ALA A 67 29.09 -0.98 13.29
N ASN A 68 28.80 -1.26 14.55
CA ASN A 68 28.92 -0.26 15.61
C ASN A 68 30.41 0.03 15.80
N PRO A 69 30.92 1.22 15.41
CA PRO A 69 32.35 1.53 15.49
C PRO A 69 32.88 1.63 16.93
N PHE A 70 31.99 1.61 17.93
CA PHE A 70 32.32 1.63 19.35
C PHE A 70 32.16 0.27 20.04
N SER A 71 31.89 -0.82 19.30
CA SER A 71 31.71 -2.14 19.93
C SER A 71 32.98 -2.67 20.62
N GLU A 72 34.16 -2.19 20.19
CA GLU A 72 35.45 -2.63 20.75
C GLU A 72 36.14 -1.58 21.63
N THR A 73 35.63 -0.36 21.74
CA THR A 73 36.27 0.70 22.53
C THR A 73 35.74 0.70 23.96
N SER A 74 36.21 -0.25 24.78
CA SER A 74 36.12 -0.16 26.25
C SER A 74 37.43 0.34 26.89
N VAL A 75 38.46 0.64 26.07
CA VAL A 75 39.77 1.05 26.58
C VAL A 75 39.68 2.46 27.18
N ASN A 76 39.82 2.54 28.50
CA ASN A 76 39.88 3.79 29.22
C ASN A 76 41.22 4.49 28.89
N PRO A 77 41.22 5.70 28.30
CA PRO A 77 42.45 6.39 27.88
C PRO A 77 43.34 6.83 29.06
N TYR A 78 42.89 6.64 30.29
CA TYR A 78 43.62 6.99 31.51
C TYR A 78 44.14 5.77 32.30
N GLU A 79 44.06 4.54 31.75
CA GLU A 79 44.54 3.35 32.48
C GLU A 79 46.02 3.42 32.88
N ASP A 80 46.86 4.08 32.07
CA ASP A 80 48.31 4.16 32.30
C ASP A 80 48.78 5.51 32.86
N VAL A 81 47.88 6.36 33.37
CA VAL A 81 48.28 7.66 33.92
C VAL A 81 48.67 7.50 35.39
N LYS A 82 49.96 7.74 35.70
CA LYS A 82 50.46 7.84 37.08
C LYS A 82 49.78 9.05 37.75
N VAL A 83 48.76 8.77 38.57
CA VAL A 83 47.94 9.76 39.28
C VAL A 83 48.72 10.57 40.33
N ASN A 84 49.94 10.14 40.68
CA ASN A 84 50.79 10.82 41.65
C ASN A 84 52.11 11.30 41.04
N PRO A 85 52.28 12.62 40.79
CA PRO A 85 53.51 13.18 40.23
C PRO A 85 54.66 13.33 41.26
N PHE A 86 54.46 12.93 42.53
CA PHE A 86 55.45 13.08 43.61
C PHE A 86 55.93 11.74 44.20
N GLU A 87 55.65 10.62 43.53
CA GLU A 87 56.29 9.31 43.76
C GLU A 87 57.53 9.09 42.88
#